data_AF-F4Y314-F1
#
_entry.id   AF-F4Y314-F1
#
_cell.length_a   1.000
_cell.length_b   1.000
_cell.length_c   1.000
_cell.angle_alpha   90.00
_cell.angle_beta   90.00
_cell.angle_gamma   90.00
#
_symmetry.space_group_name_H-M   'P 1'
#
loop_
_entity.id
_entity.type
_entity.pdbx_description
1 polymer ?
#
loop_
_entity_poly.entity_id
_entity_poly.type
_entity_poly.pdbx_seq_one_letter_code
_entity_poly.pdbx_strand_id
1 'polypeptide(L)'
;MPGAQVIPIDGKQLKSSYDRNQSKSALHMVSAWASEHRLFLGQVKVEDKTNEITAIPALLELLDICGCIITIDAMGTQLQKRP
;
A
#
# COMPACT_ATOMS: atom_id res chain seq x y z
N MET A 1 21.91 17.23 5.55
CA MET A 1 21.34 16.26 4.60
C MET A 1 20.00 16.82 4.17
N PRO A 2 19.68 16.88 2.86
CA PRO A 2 18.32 17.27 2.44
C PRO A 2 17.32 16.39 3.18
N GLY A 3 16.17 16.93 3.58
CA GLY A 3 15.15 16.19 4.33
C GLY A 3 14.85 14.86 3.65
N ALA A 4 14.82 13.78 4.42
CA ALA A 4 14.55 12.45 3.87
C ALA A 4 13.10 12.40 3.38
N GLN A 5 12.92 12.06 2.10
CA GLN A 5 11.62 12.00 1.46
C GLN A 5 10.68 11.03 2.17
N VAL A 6 9.57 11.53 2.69
CA VAL A 6 8.55 10.70 3.36
C VAL A 6 7.52 10.21 2.35
N ILE A 7 7.38 8.89 2.27
CA ILE A 7 6.44 8.17 1.41
C ILE A 7 5.43 7.41 2.28
N PRO A 8 4.24 8.00 2.56
CA PRO A 8 3.12 7.25 3.11
C PRO A 8 2.60 6.20 2.13
N ILE A 9 2.40 5.01 2.66
CA ILE A 9 1.72 3.89 2.04
C ILE A 9 0.44 3.61 2.83
N ASP A 10 -0.69 3.71 2.14
CA ASP A 10 -2.03 3.66 2.76
C ASP A 10 -2.95 2.71 1.99
N GLY A 11 -3.70 1.91 2.75
CA GLY A 11 -4.75 1.02 2.27
C GLY A 11 -6.09 1.73 2.13
N LYS A 12 -6.65 1.71 0.93
CA LYS A 12 -7.96 2.31 0.60
C LYS A 12 -8.92 1.23 0.15
N GLN A 13 -10.08 1.19 0.78
CA GLN A 13 -11.21 0.39 0.33
C GLN A 13 -12.15 1.27 -0.51
N LEU A 14 -12.39 0.86 -1.75
CA LEU A 14 -13.19 1.64 -2.70
C LEU A 14 -14.69 1.47 -2.39
N LYS A 15 -15.32 2.55 -1.93
CA LYS A 15 -16.75 2.58 -1.59
C LYS A 15 -17.58 2.34 -2.86
N SER A 16 -18.61 1.48 -2.76
CA SER A 16 -19.49 1.06 -3.87
C SER A 16 -18.86 0.14 -4.94
N SER A 17 -17.66 -0.40 -4.71
CA SER A 17 -17.04 -1.40 -5.60
C SER A 17 -17.54 -2.83 -5.40
N TYR A 18 -18.53 -3.04 -4.52
CA TYR A 18 -19.06 -4.36 -4.24
C TYR A 18 -19.89 -4.86 -5.43
N ASP A 19 -19.38 -5.87 -6.14
CA ASP A 19 -20.13 -6.53 -7.21
C ASP A 19 -20.95 -7.69 -6.61
N ARG A 20 -22.22 -7.38 -6.33
CA ARG A 20 -23.20 -8.33 -5.75
C ARG A 20 -23.52 -9.49 -6.70
N ASN A 21 -23.28 -9.34 -8.00
CA ASN A 21 -23.57 -10.34 -9.04
C ASN A 21 -22.44 -11.37 -9.17
N GLN A 22 -21.21 -11.02 -8.79
CA GLN A 22 -20.03 -11.90 -8.86
C GLN A 22 -19.46 -12.32 -7.50
N SER A 23 -20.13 -11.98 -6.39
CA SER A 23 -19.64 -12.27 -5.02
C SER A 23 -18.23 -11.75 -4.75
N LYS A 24 -17.81 -10.67 -5.43
CA LYS A 24 -16.48 -10.06 -5.24
C LYS A 24 -16.53 -9.06 -4.11
N SER A 25 -15.59 -9.16 -3.19
CA SER A 25 -15.47 -8.20 -2.08
C SER A 25 -15.14 -6.81 -2.63
N ALA A 26 -15.31 -5.78 -1.79
CA ALA A 26 -14.99 -4.40 -2.20
C ALA A 26 -13.51 -4.33 -2.64
N LEU A 27 -13.21 -3.60 -3.72
CA LEU A 27 -11.81 -3.45 -4.16
C LEU A 27 -10.98 -2.78 -3.06
N HIS A 28 -10.02 -3.53 -2.53
CA HIS A 28 -8.98 -3.04 -1.64
C HIS A 28 -7.74 -2.68 -2.47
N MET A 29 -7.10 -1.56 -2.16
CA MET A 29 -5.96 -1.04 -2.90
C MET A 29 -4.97 -0.39 -1.96
N VAL A 30 -3.68 -0.54 -2.22
CA VAL A 30 -2.61 0.14 -1.49
C VAL A 30 -2.00 1.21 -2.40
N SER A 31 -1.79 2.41 -1.88
CA SER A 31 -1.24 3.55 -2.64
C SER A 31 -0.01 4.16 -1.98
N ALA A 32 0.96 4.61 -2.79
CA ALA A 32 2.16 5.30 -2.34
C ALA A 32 2.17 6.76 -2.83
N TRP A 33 2.42 7.70 -1.92
CA TRP A 33 2.42 9.13 -2.20
C TRP A 33 3.70 9.81 -1.71
N ALA A 34 4.38 10.56 -2.57
CA ALA A 34 5.54 11.36 -2.23
C ALA A 34 5.10 12.78 -1.85
N SER A 35 4.91 13.05 -0.56
CA SER A 35 4.34 14.33 -0.11
C SER A 35 5.21 15.54 -0.46
N GLU A 36 6.53 15.42 -0.33
CA GLU A 36 7.47 16.51 -0.62
C GLU A 36 7.50 16.91 -2.10
N HIS A 37 7.32 15.94 -3.00
CA HIS A 37 7.28 16.17 -4.45
C HIS A 37 5.87 16.27 -5.01
N ARG A 38 4.85 16.14 -4.15
CA ARG A 38 3.42 16.09 -4.51
C ARG A 38 3.15 15.12 -5.66
N LEU A 39 3.80 13.97 -5.61
CA LEU A 39 3.81 13.00 -6.71
C LEU A 39 3.16 11.69 -6.28
N PHE A 40 2.31 11.17 -7.15
CA PHE A 40 1.75 9.84 -7.00
C PHE A 40 2.74 8.81 -7.56
N LEU A 41 3.24 7.93 -6.69
CA LEU A 41 4.27 6.96 -7.07
C LEU A 41 3.65 5.70 -7.66
N GLY A 42 2.51 5.26 -7.13
CA GLY A 42 1.81 4.09 -7.65
C GLY A 42 0.72 3.58 -6.72
N GLN A 43 -0.02 2.60 -7.24
CA GLN A 43 -0.99 1.83 -6.47
C GLN A 43 -1.06 0.39 -6.96
N VAL A 44 -1.33 -0.53 -6.04
CA VAL A 44 -1.51 -1.96 -6.32
C VAL A 44 -2.83 -2.41 -5.71
N LYS A 45 -3.59 -3.20 -6.47
CA LYS A 45 -4.80 -3.86 -5.99
C LYS A 45 -4.42 -4.99 -5.03
N VAL A 46 -5.10 -5.05 -3.87
CA VAL A 46 -5.04 -6.20 -2.96
C VAL A 46 -5.98 -7.27 -3.51
N GLU A 47 -5.51 -8.52 -3.66
CA GLU A 47 -6.40 -9.60 -4.08
C GLU A 47 -7.39 -9.98 -2.96
N ASP A 48 -8.58 -10.46 -3.35
CA ASP A 48 -9.70 -10.78 -2.45
C ASP A 48 -9.37 -11.73 -1.28
N LYS A 49 -8.30 -12.54 -1.38
CA LYS A 49 -7.89 -13.49 -0.33
C LYS A 49 -6.66 -13.04 0.45
N THR A 50 -6.01 -11.96 0.03
CA THR A 50 -4.80 -11.44 0.66
C THR A 50 -5.07 -10.13 1.37
N ASN A 51 -4.16 -9.77 2.27
CA ASN A 51 -4.22 -8.52 3.02
C ASN A 51 -3.16 -7.55 2.50
N GLU A 52 -3.25 -6.29 2.91
CA GLU A 52 -2.33 -5.20 2.57
C GLU A 52 -0.87 -5.57 2.84
N ILE A 53 -0.62 -6.39 3.87
CA ILE A 53 0.68 -6.97 4.23
C ILE A 53 1.43 -7.57 3.03
N THR A 54 0.72 -8.22 2.11
CA THR A 54 1.33 -8.84 0.91
C THR A 54 1.40 -7.91 -0.29
N ALA A 55 0.51 -6.91 -0.36
CA ALA A 55 0.47 -5.95 -1.46
C ALA A 55 1.53 -4.85 -1.29
N ILE A 56 1.91 -4.53 -0.04
CA ILE A 56 2.93 -3.51 0.26
C ILE A 56 4.31 -3.91 -0.31
N PRO A 57 4.86 -5.12 -0.06
CA PRO A 57 6.11 -5.54 -0.69
C PRO A 57 6.08 -5.47 -2.21
N ALA A 58 4.99 -5.92 -2.84
CA ALA A 58 4.82 -5.86 -4.29
C ALA A 58 4.81 -4.42 -4.82
N LEU A 59 4.21 -3.47 -4.08
CA LEU A 59 4.26 -2.05 -4.44
C LEU A 59 5.68 -1.47 -4.28
N LEU A 60 6.43 -1.90 -3.26
CA LEU A 60 7.80 -1.43 -3.03
C LEU A 60 8.78 -1.95 -4.09
N GLU A 61 8.62 -3.19 -4.56
CA GLU A 61 9.46 -3.76 -5.63
C GLU A 61 9.32 -3.02 -6.97
N LEU A 62 8.18 -2.36 -7.19
CA LEU A 62 7.92 -1.55 -8.39
C LEU A 62 8.52 -0.14 -8.30
N LEU A 63 8.94 0.30 -7.12
CA LEU A 63 9.38 1.67 -6.87
C LEU A 63 10.90 1.72 -6.64
N ASP A 64 11.60 2.53 -7.43
CA ASP A 64 13.01 2.84 -7.18
C ASP A 64 13.12 3.98 -6.15
N ILE A 65 13.01 3.62 -4.86
CA ILE A 65 12.92 4.58 -3.74
C ILE A 65 14.02 4.33 -2.71
N CYS A 66 15.24 4.77 -3.03
CA CYS A 66 16.39 4.71 -2.13
C CYS A 66 16.51 5.95 -1.25
N GLY A 67 16.85 5.79 0.03
CA GLY A 67 17.08 6.91 0.96
C GLY A 67 15.80 7.62 1.43
N CYS A 68 14.63 7.05 1.16
CA CYS A 68 13.33 7.57 1.58
C CYS A 68 12.89 6.96 2.93
N ILE A 69 12.06 7.69 3.68
CA ILE A 69 11.37 7.17 4.85
C ILE A 69 10.00 6.68 4.41
N ILE A 70 9.71 5.40 4.68
CA ILE A 70 8.42 4.80 4.36
C ILE A 70 7.59 4.70 5.63
N THR A 71 6.34 5.17 5.58
CA THR A 71 5.38 5.02 6.67
C THR A 71 4.18 4.21 6.18
N ILE A 72 3.79 3.18 6.93
CA ILE A 72 2.70 2.27 6.57
C ILE A 72 1.68 2.29 7.72
N ASP A 73 0.39 2.10 7.39
CA ASP A 73 -0.63 1.91 8.42
C ASP A 73 -0.33 0.71 9.34
N ALA A 74 -0.78 0.80 10.60
CA ALA A 74 -0.57 -0.23 11.60
C ALA A 74 -1.14 -1.59 11.18
N MET A 75 -2.21 -1.64 10.37
CA MET A 75 -2.80 -2.88 9.83
C MET A 75 -1.87 -3.61 8.85
N GLY A 76 -0.91 -2.91 8.24
CA GLY A 76 0.14 -3.49 7.40
C GLY A 76 1.28 -4.15 8.19
N THR A 77 1.23 -4.12 9.53
CA THR A 77 2.29 -4.67 10.37
C THR A 77 2.17 -6.19 10.50
N GLN A 78 3.19 -6.92 10.05
CA GLN A 78 3.32 -8.35 10.26
C GLN A 78 3.95 -8.65 11.63
N LEU A 79 3.33 -9.56 12.41
CA LEU A 79 4.02 -10.26 13.50
C LEU A 79 4.98 -11.27 12.90
N GLN A 80 6.28 -10.98 12.94
CA GLN A 80 7.30 -11.98 12.65
C GLN A 80 7.29 -13.03 13.77
N LYS A 81 6.73 -14.21 13.49
CA LYS A 81 7.00 -15.39 14.31
C LYS A 81 8.48 -15.73 14.11
N ARG A 82 9.32 -15.38 15.10
CA ARG A 82 10.69 -15.92 15.18
C ARG A 82 10.59 -17.46 15.27
N PRO A 83 11.52 -18.19 14.62
CA PRO A 83 11.65 -19.63 14.83
C PRO A 83 11.94 -19.95 16.29
#